data_AF-A0A142Y860-F1
#
_entry.id   AF-A0A142Y860-F1
#
_cell.length_a   1.000
_cell.length_b   1.000
_cell.length_c   1.000
_cell.angle_alpha   90.00
_cell.angle_beta   90.00
_cell.angle_gamma   90.00
#
_symmetry.space_group_name_H-M   'P 1'
#
loop_
_entity.id
_entity.type
_entity.pdbx_description
1 polymer ?
#
loop_
_entity_poly.entity_id
_entity_poly.type
_entity_poly.pdbx_seq_one_letter_code
_entity_poly.pdbx_strand_id
1 'polypeptide(L)' 'MSDNLQETIRESAKAPAKASGDAGSVEQHKLTEQIAADKYLASKAAASQKKRGLRFNKLVPPGAD' A
#
# COMPACT_ATOMS: atom_id res chain seq x y z
N MET A 1 -3.01 -1.11 14.09
CA MET A 1 -2.11 -1.66 13.05
C MET A 1 -1.75 -0.64 11.96
N SER A 2 -2.63 0.30 11.59
CA SER A 2 -2.36 1.36 10.59
C SER A 2 -1.21 2.31 10.98
N ASP A 3 -1.07 2.59 12.27
CA ASP A 3 -0.12 3.60 12.76
C ASP A 3 1.34 3.16 12.56
N ASN A 4 1.59 1.85 12.59
CA ASN A 4 2.90 1.27 12.39
C ASN A 4 3.40 1.47 10.94
N LEU A 5 2.50 1.35 9.96
CA LEU A 5 2.85 1.51 8.54
C LEU A 5 3.21 2.97 8.21
N GLN A 6 2.50 3.94 8.80
CA GLN A 6 2.82 5.36 8.60
C GLN A 6 4.19 5.73 9.18
N GLU A 7 4.54 5.18 10.34
CA GLU A 7 5.84 5.36 10.99
C GLU A 7 6.96 4.79 10.08
N THR A 8 6.78 3.56 9.59
CA THR A 8 7.74 2.90 8.69
C THR A 8 7.96 3.67 7.38
N ILE A 9 6.90 4.24 6.78
CA ILE A 9 7.04 5.06 5.57
C ILE A 9 7.83 6.35 5.88
N ARG A 10 7.60 6.99 7.04
CA ARG A 10 8.37 8.17 7.47
C ARG A 10 9.83 7.87 7.70
N GLU A 11 10.16 6.76 8.36
CA GLU A 11 11.56 6.35 8.55
C GLU A 11 12.23 6.01 7.23
N SER A 12 11.56 5.24 6.36
CA SER A 12 12.12 4.86 5.06
C SER A 12 12.35 6.07 4.15
N ALA A 13 11.51 7.10 4.23
CA ALA A 13 11.68 8.35 3.48
C ALA A 13 12.87 9.22 3.96
N LYS A 14 13.36 9.02 5.19
CA LYS A 14 14.57 9.70 5.70
C LYS A 14 15.87 9.02 5.25
N ALA A 15 15.80 7.76 4.81
CA ALA A 15 16.96 7.01 4.35
C ALA A 15 17.41 7.51 2.95
N PRO A 16 18.73 7.51 2.66
CA PRO A 16 19.24 7.92 1.37
C PRO A 16 18.81 6.91 0.28
N ALA A 17 18.21 7.42 -0.80
CA ALA A 17 17.75 6.61 -1.94
C ALA A 17 18.90 5.88 -2.68
N LYS A 18 20.14 6.35 -2.50
CA LYS A 18 21.36 5.74 -3.04
C LYS A 18 22.51 5.98 -2.09
N ALA A 19 23.27 4.93 -1.80
CA ALA A 19 24.53 5.03 -1.07
C ALA A 19 25.64 4.41 -1.91
N SER A 20 26.75 5.13 -2.09
CA SER A 20 27.93 4.65 -2.82
C SER A 20 29.14 4.77 -1.91
N GLY A 21 29.88 3.68 -1.76
CA GLY A 21 31.14 3.62 -1.01
C GLY A 21 32.20 2.80 -1.75
N ASP A 22 33.36 2.65 -1.14
CA ASP A 22 34.55 2.00 -1.73
C ASP A 22 34.31 0.53 -2.13
N ALA A 23 33.28 -0.11 -1.56
CA ALA A 23 32.87 -1.49 -1.83
C ALA A 23 31.70 -1.64 -2.83
N GLY A 24 31.17 -0.54 -3.38
CA GLY A 24 30.09 -0.55 -4.38
C GLY A 24 28.95 0.44 -4.10
N SER A 25 28.01 0.52 -5.05
CA SER A 25 26.81 1.36 -4.98
C SER A 25 25.57 0.50 -4.72
N VAL A 26 24.77 0.88 -3.73
CA VAL A 26 23.43 0.34 -3.49
C VAL A 26 22.38 1.40 -3.82
N GLU A 27 21.42 1.06 -4.67
CA GLU A 27 20.24 1.89 -4.95
C GLU A 27 19.03 1.26 -4.28
N GLN A 28 18.31 2.06 -3.50
CA GLN A 28 17.01 1.68 -2.96
C GLN A 28 15.96 1.86 -4.06
N HIS A 29 15.10 0.86 -4.28
CA HIS A 29 13.98 0.99 -5.21
C HIS A 29 13.13 2.21 -4.85
N LYS A 30 12.75 3.00 -5.86
CA LYS A 30 11.99 4.24 -5.67
C LYS A 30 10.67 3.92 -4.95
N LEU A 31 10.37 4.67 -3.89
CA LEU A 31 9.10 4.54 -3.14
C LEU A 31 7.87 4.62 -4.06
N THR A 32 7.93 5.41 -5.13
CA THR A 32 6.87 5.51 -6.14
C THR A 32 6.61 4.19 -6.87
N GLU A 33 7.65 3.43 -7.18
CA GLU A 33 7.53 2.12 -7.84
C GLU A 33 6.94 1.09 -6.87
N GLN A 34 7.34 1.14 -5.59
CA GLN A 34 6.78 0.28 -4.56
C GLN A 34 5.28 0.55 -4.34
N ILE A 35 4.87 1.81 -4.30
CA ILE A 35 3.45 2.20 -4.20
C ILE A 35 2.67 1.74 -5.44
N ALA A 36 3.24 1.88 -6.63
CA ALA A 36 2.60 1.42 -7.86
C ALA A 36 2.41 -0.12 -7.88
N ALA A 37 3.44 -0.86 -7.43
CA ALA A 37 3.37 -2.31 -7.29
C ALA A 37 2.31 -2.74 -6.27
N ASP A 38 2.26 -2.10 -5.10
CA ASP A 38 1.25 -2.38 -4.07
C ASP A 38 -0.17 -2.11 -4.58
N LYS A 39 -0.40 -0.94 -5.19
CA LYS A 39 -1.70 -0.61 -5.82
C LYS A 39 -2.13 -1.64 -6.85
N TYR A 40 -1.20 -2.12 -7.68
CA TYR A 40 -1.48 -3.14 -8.68
C TYR A 40 -1.85 -4.48 -8.04
N LEU A 41 -1.09 -4.93 -7.04
CA LEU A 41 -1.37 -6.16 -6.29
C LEU A 41 -2.72 -6.10 -5.56
N ALA A 42 -2.99 -4.99 -4.87
CA ALA A 42 -4.26 -4.74 -4.20
C ALA A 42 -5.44 -4.75 -5.18
N SER A 43 -5.29 -4.13 -6.35
CA SER A 43 -6.32 -4.12 -7.41
C SER A 43 -6.55 -5.52 -7.98
N LYS A 44 -5.48 -6.28 -8.24
CA LYS A 44 -5.57 -7.67 -8.71
C LYS A 44 -6.24 -8.57 -7.68
N ALA A 45 -5.90 -8.42 -6.40
CA ALA A 45 -6.51 -9.14 -5.29
C ALA A 45 -7.99 -8.79 -5.15
N ALA A 46 -8.37 -7.51 -5.27
CA ALA A 46 -9.77 -7.10 -5.24
C ALA A 46 -10.56 -7.71 -6.40
N ALA A 47 -10.00 -7.68 -7.62
CA ALA A 47 -10.64 -8.22 -8.83
C ALA A 47 -10.80 -9.76 -8.82
N SER A 48 -9.97 -10.48 -8.06
CA SER A 48 -10.08 -11.94 -7.91
C SER A 48 -11.16 -12.37 -6.90
N GLN A 49 -11.63 -11.46 -6.04
CA GLN A 49 -12.66 -11.79 -5.05
C GLN A 49 -14.00 -12.11 -5.72
N LYS A 50 -14.83 -12.93 -5.08
CA LYS A 50 -16.19 -13.29 -5.56
C LYS A 50 -17.05 -12.08 -5.93
N LYS A 51 -16.92 -10.98 -5.17
CA LYS A 51 -17.63 -9.71 -5.40
C LYS A 51 -16.84 -8.71 -6.24
N ARG A 52 -15.71 -9.12 -6.83
CA ARG A 52 -14.86 -8.31 -7.74
C ARG A 52 -14.48 -6.94 -7.15
N GLY A 53 -14.18 -6.90 -5.86
CA GLY A 53 -13.84 -5.67 -5.15
C GLY A 53 -15.03 -4.81 -4.71
N LEU A 54 -16.27 -5.17 -5.05
CA LEU A 54 -17.46 -4.44 -4.63
C LEU A 54 -17.89 -4.79 -3.20
N ARG A 55 -18.33 -3.78 -2.46
CA ARG A 55 -18.95 -3.91 -1.13
C ARG A 55 -20.46 -3.69 -1.27
N PHE A 56 -21.26 -4.57 -0.67
CA PHE A 56 -22.72 -4.44 -0.66
C PHE A 56 -23.16 -4.34 0.79
N ASN A 57 -23.80 -3.24 1.15
CA ASN A 57 -24.32 -2.98 2.49
C ASN A 57 -25.85 -2.83 2.39
N LYS A 58 -26.59 -3.44 3.31
CA LYS A 58 -28.05 -3.23 3.41
C LYS A 58 -28.27 -1.99 4.28
N LEU A 59 -28.83 -0.94 3.70
CA LEU A 59 -29.32 0.23 4.44
C LEU A 59 -30.76 -0.06 4.87
N VAL A 60 -31.00 -0.13 6.18
CA VAL A 60 -32.34 -0.23 6.75
C VAL A 60 -32.65 1.10 7.44
N PRO A 61 -33.65 1.87 6.96
CA PRO A 61 -34.02 3.12 7.60
C PRO A 61 -34.72 2.85 8.95
N PRO A 62 -34.55 3.73 9.95
CA PRO A 62 -35.29 3.63 11.21
C PRO A 62 -36.78 3.80 10.94
N GLY A 63 -37.58 2.75 11.20
CA GLY A 63 -39.03 2.73 10.94
C GLY A 63 -39.49 1.63 9.98
N ALA A 64 -38.59 0.79 9.47
CA ALA A 64 -38.94 -0.43 8.75
C ALA A 64 -38.91 -1.64 9.69
N ASP A 65 -39.95 -1.77 10.53
CA ASP A 65 -40.43 -3.02 11.15
C ASP A 65 -41.93 -3.16 10.86
#